data_AF-A0A367R1T4-F1
#
_entry.id   AF-A0A367R1T4-F1
#
_cell.length_a   1.000
_cell.length_b   1.000
_cell.length_c   1.000
_cell.angle_alpha   90.00
_cell.angle_beta   90.00
_cell.angle_gamma   90.00
#
_symmetry.space_group_name_H-M   'P 1'
#
loop_
_entity.id
_entity.type
_entity.pdbx_description
1 polymer ?
#
loop_
_entity_poly.entity_id
_entity_poly.type
_entity_poly.pdbx_seq_one_letter_code
_entity_poly.pdbx_strand_id
1 'polypeptide(L)'
;MEFLESDETLILEDKLSNLSANLVSGENIFLSRLFKYPPGIAIDLDELCVSLEIELELQEIREEFPDKIIVTWIDYPNAEFQEYSAIILFLAESIFWNQIALYNKRLFEDKW
;
A
#
# COMPACT_ATOMS: atom_id res chain seq x y z
N MET A 1 -9.52 0.21 28.95
CA MET A 1 -10.63 0.86 28.23
C MET A 1 -10.63 0.20 26.87
N GLU A 2 -11.47 -0.82 26.68
CA GLU A 2 -11.69 -1.42 25.36
C GLU A 2 -12.51 -0.40 24.56
N PHE A 3 -11.91 0.12 23.49
CA PHE A 3 -12.66 0.81 22.45
C PHE A 3 -13.26 -0.29 21.58
N LEU A 4 -14.58 -0.45 21.61
CA LEU A 4 -15.28 -1.22 20.60
C LEU A 4 -15.30 -0.37 19.33
N GLU A 5 -14.59 -0.81 18.30
CA GLU A 5 -14.65 -0.23 16.96
C GLU A 5 -16.09 -0.32 16.43
N SER A 6 -16.52 0.70 15.67
CA SER A 6 -17.85 0.67 15.05
C SER A 6 -17.87 -0.30 13.86
N ASP A 7 -19.04 -0.85 13.55
CA ASP A 7 -19.23 -1.71 12.36
C ASP A 7 -18.78 -1.01 11.06
N GLU A 8 -18.94 0.32 10.99
CA GLU A 8 -18.50 1.13 9.84
C GLU A 8 -16.97 1.16 9.72
N THR A 9 -16.23 1.26 10.83
CA THR A 9 -14.76 1.21 10.82
C THR A 9 -14.27 -0.15 10.34
N LEU A 10 -14.88 -1.25 10.82
CA LEU A 10 -14.51 -2.61 10.40
C LEU A 10 -14.71 -2.81 8.88
N ILE A 11 -15.81 -2.30 8.32
CA ILE A 11 -16.06 -2.37 6.88
C ILE A 11 -15.01 -1.59 6.08
N LEU A 12 -14.61 -0.41 6.56
CA LEU A 12 -13.58 0.40 5.91
C LEU A 12 -12.21 -0.30 5.94
N GLU A 13 -11.83 -0.87 7.08
CA GLU A 13 -10.57 -1.63 7.20
C GLU A 13 -10.52 -2.84 6.29
N ASP A 14 -11.64 -3.56 6.12
CA ASP A 14 -11.76 -4.66 5.16
C ASP A 14 -11.56 -4.18 3.72
N LYS A 15 -12.16 -3.04 3.35
CA LYS A 15 -11.96 -2.42 2.02
C LYS A 15 -10.51 -2.04 1.80
N LEU A 16 -9.87 -1.36 2.76
CA LEU A 16 -8.45 -0.99 2.69
C LEU A 16 -7.55 -2.22 2.58
N SER A 17 -7.91 -3.30 3.29
CA SER A 17 -7.17 -4.56 3.28
C SER A 17 -7.23 -5.26 1.92
N ASN A 18 -8.41 -5.26 1.28
CA ASN A 18 -8.61 -5.79 -0.06
C ASN A 18 -7.88 -4.94 -1.10
N LEU A 19 -8.02 -3.62 -1.03
CA LEU A 19 -7.35 -2.68 -1.93
C LEU A 19 -5.84 -2.91 -1.93
N SER A 20 -5.21 -2.94 -0.74
CA SER A 20 -3.76 -3.10 -0.66
C SER A 20 -3.30 -4.49 -1.12
N ALA A 21 -4.08 -5.54 -0.85
CA ALA A 21 -3.82 -6.88 -1.36
C ALA A 21 -3.87 -6.92 -2.90
N ASN A 22 -4.86 -6.26 -3.52
CA ASN A 22 -4.98 -6.15 -4.98
C ASN A 22 -3.79 -5.37 -5.56
N LEU A 23 -3.39 -4.26 -4.94
CA LEU A 23 -2.25 -3.45 -5.37
C LEU A 23 -0.94 -4.24 -5.39
N VAL A 24 -0.68 -5.05 -4.36
CA VAL A 24 0.57 -5.82 -4.29
C VAL A 24 0.50 -7.12 -5.11
N SER A 25 -0.68 -7.67 -5.39
CA SER A 25 -0.80 -8.96 -6.09
C SER A 25 -1.05 -8.87 -7.60
N GLY A 26 -1.76 -7.84 -8.06
CA GLY A 26 -2.19 -7.70 -9.46
C GLY A 26 -1.61 -6.50 -10.21
N GLU A 27 -1.28 -5.42 -9.51
CA GLU A 27 -0.95 -4.14 -10.15
C GLU A 27 0.56 -3.92 -10.32
N ASN A 28 1.14 -4.56 -11.33
CA ASN A 28 2.57 -4.40 -11.65
C ASN A 28 2.99 -2.95 -11.90
N ILE A 29 2.08 -2.11 -12.42
CA ILE A 29 2.36 -0.69 -12.67
C ILE A 29 2.45 0.08 -11.35
N PHE A 30 1.58 -0.22 -10.39
CA PHE A 30 1.65 0.35 -9.03
C PHE A 30 3.02 0.08 -8.40
N LEU A 31 3.44 -1.19 -8.36
CA LEU A 31 4.74 -1.58 -7.79
C LEU A 31 5.91 -0.94 -8.53
N SER A 32 5.84 -0.89 -9.86
CA SER A 32 6.85 -0.21 -10.69
C SER A 32 6.94 1.30 -10.42
N ARG A 33 5.82 1.95 -10.05
CA ARG A 33 5.81 3.37 -9.66
C ARG A 33 6.35 3.53 -8.25
N LEU A 34 5.92 2.70 -7.30
CA LEU A 34 6.37 2.73 -5.92
C LEU A 34 7.90 2.58 -5.82
N PHE A 35 8.48 1.60 -6.52
CA PHE A 35 9.92 1.34 -6.47
C PHE A 35 10.80 2.40 -7.19
N LYS A 36 10.21 3.40 -7.86
CA LYS A 36 10.97 4.56 -8.36
C LYS A 36 11.34 5.55 -7.26
N TYR A 37 10.62 5.51 -6.14
CA TYR A 37 10.93 6.35 -5.00
C TYR A 37 11.98 5.68 -4.11
N PRO A 38 12.87 6.46 -3.47
CA PRO A 38 13.80 5.92 -2.48
C PRO A 38 13.04 5.21 -1.34
N PRO A 39 13.65 4.18 -0.71
CA PRO A 39 13.04 3.49 0.41
C PRO A 39 12.81 4.45 1.59
N GLY A 40 11.69 4.27 2.29
CA GLY A 40 11.29 5.06 3.45
C GLY A 40 10.62 6.40 3.12
N ILE A 41 10.46 6.75 1.85
CA ILE A 41 9.68 7.92 1.45
C ILE A 41 8.18 7.58 1.49
N ALA A 42 7.41 8.34 2.26
CA ALA A 42 5.95 8.24 2.29
C ALA A 42 5.36 8.93 1.06
N ILE A 43 4.51 8.22 0.34
CA ILE A 43 3.87 8.68 -0.89
C ILE A 43 2.37 8.57 -0.71
N ASP A 44 1.62 9.55 -1.21
CA ASP A 44 0.16 9.47 -1.22
C ASP A 44 -0.29 8.36 -2.18
N LEU A 45 -1.18 7.49 -1.72
CA LEU A 45 -1.63 6.35 -2.51
C LEU A 45 -2.30 6.79 -3.82
N ASP A 46 -3.01 7.93 -3.81
CA ASP A 46 -3.66 8.46 -5.01
C ASP A 46 -2.66 8.74 -6.13
N GLU A 47 -1.46 9.25 -5.80
CA GLU A 47 -0.41 9.57 -6.78
C GLU A 47 0.10 8.32 -7.52
N LEU A 48 0.12 7.18 -6.84
CA LEU A 48 0.59 5.93 -7.42
C LEU A 48 -0.50 5.20 -8.19
N CYS A 49 -1.78 5.44 -7.88
CA CYS A 49 -2.93 4.77 -8.47
C CYS A 49 -3.52 5.47 -9.70
N VAL A 50 -3.05 6.67 -10.06
CA VAL A 50 -3.56 7.42 -11.24
C VAL A 50 -3.54 6.56 -12.51
N SER A 51 -4.69 6.47 -13.18
CA SER A 51 -4.91 5.70 -14.41
C SER A 51 -4.66 4.19 -14.29
N LEU A 52 -4.81 3.63 -13.09
CA LEU A 52 -4.86 2.18 -12.88
C LEU A 52 -6.32 1.70 -12.80
N GLU A 53 -6.57 0.42 -13.06
CA GLU A 53 -7.93 -0.14 -12.98
C GLU A 53 -8.53 0.01 -11.57
N ILE A 54 -7.67 -0.09 -10.56
CA ILE A 54 -8.01 0.06 -9.14
C ILE A 54 -8.26 1.51 -8.70
N GLU A 55 -8.05 2.50 -9.56
CA GLU A 55 -8.31 3.91 -9.24
C GLU A 55 -9.78 4.14 -8.85
N LEU A 56 -10.72 3.43 -9.50
CA LEU A 56 -12.14 3.53 -9.18
C LEU A 56 -12.46 2.98 -7.79
N GLU A 57 -11.89 1.85 -7.41
CA GLU A 57 -12.04 1.27 -6.06
C GLU A 57 -11.48 2.22 -5.00
N LEU A 58 -10.32 2.84 -5.27
CA LEU A 58 -9.76 3.85 -4.38
C LEU A 58 -10.69 5.07 -4.27
N GLN A 59 -11.27 5.55 -5.38
CA GLN A 59 -12.23 6.67 -5.36
C GLN A 59 -13.47 6.36 -4.51
N GLU A 60 -14.02 5.15 -4.59
CA GLU A 60 -15.14 4.73 -3.73
C GLU A 60 -14.76 4.77 -2.25
N ILE A 61 -13.57 4.26 -1.91
CA ILE A 61 -13.05 4.35 -0.53
C ILE A 61 -12.88 5.81 -0.10
N ARG A 62 -12.48 6.72 -1.00
CA ARG A 62 -12.33 8.15 -0.70
C ARG A 62 -13.63 8.85 -0.32
N GLU A 63 -14.79 8.37 -0.78
CA GLU A 63 -16.09 8.93 -0.39
C GLU A 63 -16.39 8.70 1.09
N GLU A 64 -15.92 7.57 1.63
CA GLU A 64 -16.07 7.19 3.04
C GLU A 64 -14.87 7.62 3.90
N PHE A 65 -13.68 7.73 3.29
CA PHE A 65 -12.40 8.02 3.95
C PHE A 65 -11.59 9.10 3.20
N PRO A 66 -11.82 10.40 3.51
CA PRO A 66 -11.15 11.51 2.82
C PRO A 66 -9.71 11.75 3.28
N ASP A 67 -9.27 11.14 4.39
CA ASP A 67 -7.93 11.31 4.95
C ASP A 67 -6.88 10.56 4.14
N LYS A 68 -5.62 11.00 4.17
CA LYS A 68 -4.55 10.39 3.36
C LYS A 68 -4.31 8.93 3.74
N ILE A 69 -4.09 8.12 2.71
CA ILE A 69 -3.52 6.77 2.82
C ILE A 69 -2.12 6.90 2.25
N ILE A 70 -1.11 6.65 3.08
CA ILE A 70 0.28 6.69 2.64
C ILE A 70 0.79 5.28 2.39
N VAL A 71 1.69 5.17 1.43
CA VAL A 71 2.44 3.95 1.19
C VAL A 71 3.92 4.26 1.11
N THR A 72 4.73 3.35 1.64
CA THR A 72 6.18 3.37 1.50
C THR A 72 6.70 1.95 1.34
N TRP A 73 7.97 1.85 0.96
CA TRP A 73 8.69 0.58 0.97
C TRP A 73 10.03 0.75 1.66
N ILE A 74 10.52 -0.30 2.30
CA ILE A 74 11.86 -0.35 2.88
C ILE A 74 12.56 -1.65 2.45
N ASP A 75 13.90 -1.62 2.43
CA ASP A 75 14.67 -2.83 2.19
C ASP A 75 14.39 -3.86 3.28
N TYR A 76 14.24 -5.13 2.87
CA TYR A 76 14.11 -6.21 3.83
C TYR A 76 15.43 -6.36 4.61
N PRO A 77 15.42 -6.38 5.96
CA PRO A 77 16.62 -6.22 6.78
C PRO A 77 17.55 -7.46 6.81
N ASN A 78 17.26 -8.51 6.03
CA ASN A 78 18.10 -9.69 5.94
C ASN A 78 19.10 -9.57 4.80
N ALA A 79 20.39 -9.57 5.10
CA ALA A 79 21.48 -9.44 4.12
C ALA A 79 21.44 -10.47 2.97
N GLU A 80 20.89 -11.67 3.18
CA GLU A 80 20.75 -12.69 2.12
C GLU A 80 19.67 -12.34 1.10
N PHE A 81 18.66 -11.57 1.52
CA PHE A 81 17.48 -11.24 0.71
C PHE A 81 17.31 -9.74 0.47
N GLN A 82 18.19 -8.90 1.02
CA GLN A 82 18.09 -7.43 0.97
C GLN A 82 18.11 -6.91 -0.46
N GLU A 83 18.85 -7.58 -1.35
CA GLU A 83 18.88 -7.26 -2.78
C GLU A 83 17.59 -7.64 -3.51
N TYR A 84 16.78 -8.53 -2.95
CA TYR A 84 15.64 -9.14 -3.67
C TYR A 84 14.30 -8.83 -3.03
N SER A 85 14.26 -8.42 -1.77
CA SER A 85 13.02 -8.31 -0.99
C SER A 85 12.83 -6.90 -0.44
N ALA A 86 11.59 -6.44 -0.50
CA ALA A 86 11.14 -5.19 0.08
C ALA A 86 9.94 -5.45 1.01
N ILE A 87 9.85 -4.66 2.07
CA ILE A 87 8.65 -4.55 2.89
C ILE A 87 7.88 -3.34 2.38
N ILE A 88 6.63 -3.55 1.97
CA ILE A 88 5.70 -2.48 1.61
C ILE A 88 4.79 -2.24 2.81
N LEU A 89 4.65 -0.98 3.20
CA LEU A 89 3.81 -0.55 4.31
C LEU A 89 2.75 0.43 3.79
N PHE A 90 1.50 0.10 4.02
CA PHE A 90 0.35 0.98 3.87
C PHE A 90 -0.07 1.49 5.24
N LEU A 91 -0.44 2.77 5.34
CA LEU A 91 -0.87 3.40 6.58
C LEU A 91 -1.98 4.41 6.34
N ALA A 92 -3.06 4.30 7.12
CA ALA A 92 -4.12 5.29 7.23
C ALA A 92 -4.15 5.79 8.69
N GLU A 93 -3.42 6.88 8.96
CA GLU A 93 -3.09 7.32 10.32
C GLU A 93 -4.33 7.64 11.19
N SER A 94 -5.36 8.24 10.61
CA SER A 94 -6.54 8.71 11.37
C SER A 94 -7.38 7.58 11.95
N ILE A 95 -7.26 6.36 11.41
CA ILE A 95 -7.92 5.16 11.92
C ILE A 95 -6.93 4.12 12.45
N PHE A 96 -5.64 4.44 12.53
CA PHE A 96 -4.56 3.52 12.95
C PHE A 96 -4.47 2.20 12.15
N TRP A 97 -5.12 2.14 10.97
CA TRP A 97 -5.05 0.99 10.09
C TRP A 97 -3.70 0.96 9.37
N ASN A 98 -3.11 -0.23 9.29
CA ASN A 98 -1.89 -0.47 8.54
C ASN A 98 -1.89 -1.87 7.94
N GLN A 99 -1.16 -2.03 6.83
CA GLN A 99 -0.93 -3.33 6.23
C GLN A 99 0.50 -3.44 5.73
N ILE A 100 1.07 -4.62 5.93
CA ILE A 100 2.43 -4.93 5.53
C ILE A 100 2.41 -6.08 4.53
N ALA A 101 3.16 -5.91 3.44
CA ALA A 101 3.42 -6.96 2.46
C ALA A 101 4.93 -7.17 2.29
N LEU A 102 5.34 -8.43 2.17
CA LEU A 102 6.70 -8.78 1.74
C LEU A 102 6.69 -9.05 0.24
N TYR A 103 7.57 -8.38 -0.49
CA TYR A 103 7.56 -8.42 -1.95
C TYR A 103 8.95 -8.66 -2.53
N ASN A 104 9.03 -9.41 -3.64
CA ASN A 104 10.28 -9.60 -4.38
C ASN A 104 10.52 -8.43 -5.36
N LYS A 105 11.34 -7.45 -4.98
CA LYS A 105 11.61 -6.24 -5.78
C LYS A 105 12.36 -6.52 -7.09
N ARG A 106 13.09 -7.64 -7.18
CA ARG A 106 13.86 -8.00 -8.38
C ARG A 106 12.97 -8.18 -9.62
N LEU A 107 11.69 -8.51 -9.42
CA LEU A 107 10.72 -8.59 -10.52
C LEU A 107 10.55 -7.27 -11.29
N PHE A 108 11.01 -6.15 -10.74
CA PHE A 108 10.91 -4.81 -11.30
C PHE A 108 12.26 -4.14 -11.62
N GLU A 109 13.37 -4.76 -11.24
CA GLU A 109 14.73 -4.24 -11.51
C GLU A 109 15.18 -4.53 -12.96
N ASP A 110 14.64 -5.56 -13.62
CA ASP A 110 15.05 -6.01 -14.96
C ASP A 110 14.26 -5.36 -16.14
N LYS A 111 13.53 -4.26 -15.91
CA LYS A 111 12.64 -3.65 -16.93
C LYS A 111 13.00 -2.24 -17.42
N TRP A 112 14.23 -1.75 -17.17
CA TRP A 112 14.67 -0.42 -17.61
C TRP A 112 16.07 -0.45 -18.21
#